data_AF-A0A7Z0MWC7-F1
#
_entry.id   AF-A0A7Z0MWC7-F1
#
_cell.length_a   1.000
_cell.length_b   1.000
_cell.length_c   1.000
_cell.angle_alpha   90.00
_cell.angle_beta   90.00
_cell.angle_gamma   90.00
#
_symmetry.space_group_name_H-M   'P 1'
#
loop_
_entity.id
_entity.type
_entity.pdbx_description
1 polymer ?
#
loop_
_entity_poly.entity_id
_entity_poly.type
_entity_poly.pdbx_seq_one_letter_code
_entity_poly.pdbx_strand_id
1 'polypeptide(L)'
;METHILHLQGSQRRAGEPAAGLELQVVLYLAGMALLWTLLCGISHRAPDLDGLEELVWASSLELGYTKHPPAPSWLMYFLTRIFGRPVWL
;
A
#
# COMPACT_ATOMS: atom_id res chain seq x y z
N MET A 1 13.36 -62.02 3.47
CA MET A 1 12.82 -61.17 2.37
C MET A 1 12.19 -59.90 2.97
N GLU A 2 12.87 -59.24 3.92
CA GLU A 2 12.31 -58.11 4.70
C GLU A 2 13.33 -56.96 4.92
N THR A 3 14.58 -57.15 4.53
CA THR A 3 15.65 -56.15 4.73
C THR A 3 15.69 -55.06 3.66
N HIS A 4 14.89 -55.19 2.60
CA HIS A 4 14.88 -54.23 1.48
C HIS A 4 13.86 -53.09 1.64
N ILE A 5 13.01 -53.13 2.67
CA ILE A 5 11.95 -52.12 2.91
C ILE A 5 12.42 -51.01 3.87
N LEU A 6 13.41 -51.26 4.74
CA LEU A 6 13.85 -50.28 5.74
C LEU A 6 14.79 -49.18 5.20
N HIS A 7 15.28 -49.29 3.96
CA HIS A 7 16.20 -48.31 3.38
C HIS A 7 15.48 -47.13 2.68
N LEU A 8 14.18 -47.23 2.40
CA LEU A 8 13.41 -46.19 1.69
C LEU A 8 12.68 -45.21 2.62
N GLN A 9 12.93 -45.26 3.93
CA GLN A 9 12.19 -44.47 4.93
C GLN A 9 12.95 -43.24 5.43
N GLY A 10 14.18 -42.99 4.96
CA GLY A 10 15.09 -41.96 5.50
C GLY A 10 14.91 -40.53 4.96
N SER A 11 14.00 -40.25 4.03
CA SER A 11 13.85 -38.89 3.47
C SER A 11 12.44 -38.58 2.95
N GLN A 12 11.42 -39.08 3.64
CA GLN A 12 10.08 -38.54 3.48
C GLN A 12 9.98 -37.33 4.41
N ARG A 13 10.33 -36.12 3.94
CA ARG A 13 9.86 -34.89 4.59
C ARG A 13 8.35 -35.08 4.73
N ARG A 14 7.81 -34.99 5.96
CA ARG A 14 6.36 -35.08 6.14
C ARG A 14 5.75 -33.99 5.27
N ALA A 15 4.95 -34.40 4.27
CA ALA A 15 4.19 -33.50 3.43
C ALA A 15 3.25 -32.71 4.34
N GLY A 16 3.67 -31.53 4.79
CA GLY A 16 2.94 -30.72 5.76
C GLY A 16 3.79 -29.99 6.80
N GLU A 17 5.06 -30.36 6.99
CA GLU A 17 5.96 -29.57 7.86
C GLU A 17 6.44 -28.34 7.06
N PRO A 18 6.09 -27.12 7.49
CA PRO A 18 6.60 -25.94 6.82
C PRO A 18 8.12 -25.95 6.89
N ALA A 19 8.78 -25.76 5.74
CA ALA A 19 10.20 -25.52 5.73
C ALA A 19 10.41 -24.13 6.36
N ALA A 20 10.57 -24.07 7.69
CA ALA A 20 10.66 -22.83 8.46
C ALA A 20 11.69 -21.83 7.88
N GLY A 21 12.75 -22.34 7.23
CA GLY A 21 13.71 -21.52 6.50
C GLY A 21 13.14 -20.82 5.25
N LEU A 22 12.26 -21.47 4.48
CA LEU A 22 11.59 -20.88 3.32
C LEU A 22 10.56 -19.84 3.74
N GLU A 23 9.80 -20.11 4.81
CA GLU A 23 8.82 -19.16 5.34
C GLU A 23 9.48 -17.88 5.83
N LEU A 24 10.59 -18.01 6.59
CA LEU A 24 11.37 -16.86 7.03
C LEU A 24 11.96 -16.10 5.85
N GLN A 25 12.46 -16.79 4.82
CA GLN A 25 12.95 -16.15 3.59
C GLN A 25 11.87 -15.32 2.89
N VAL A 26 10.64 -15.85 2.79
CA VAL A 26 9.51 -15.12 2.21
C VAL A 26 9.17 -13.90 3.06
N VAL A 27 9.11 -14.03 4.38
CA VAL A 27 8.85 -12.90 5.29
C VAL A 27 9.92 -11.82 5.15
N LEU A 28 11.20 -12.21 5.12
CA LEU A 28 12.32 -11.27 4.95
C LEU A 28 12.27 -10.58 3.58
N TYR A 29 11.91 -11.30 2.52
CA TYR A 29 11.75 -10.73 1.19
C TYR A 29 10.61 -9.71 1.15
N LEU A 30 9.44 -10.04 1.70
CA LEU A 30 8.30 -9.12 1.79
C LEU A 30 8.61 -7.90 2.65
N ALA A 31 9.27 -8.09 3.80
CA ALA A 31 9.70 -7.01 4.66
C ALA A 31 10.71 -6.09 3.93
N GLY A 32 11.65 -6.66 3.19
CA GLY A 32 12.60 -5.91 2.36
C GLY A 32 11.91 -5.11 1.25
N MET A 33 10.93 -5.70 0.56
CA MET A 33 10.12 -4.99 -0.43
C MET A 33 9.33 -3.84 0.20
N ALA A 34 8.67 -4.08 1.33
CA ALA A 34 7.90 -3.07 2.03
C ALA A 34 8.79 -1.92 2.52
N LEU A 35 9.97 -2.24 3.07
CA LEU A 35 10.96 -1.26 3.50
C LEU A 35 11.48 -0.44 2.32
N LEU A 36 11.89 -1.10 1.23
CA LEU A 36 12.37 -0.44 0.03
C LEU A 36 11.32 0.51 -0.54
N TRP A 37 10.08 0.02 -0.70
CA TRP A 37 8.96 0.84 -1.17
C TRP A 37 8.71 2.04 -0.25
N THR A 38 8.70 1.82 1.08
CA THR A 38 8.47 2.90 2.07
C THR A 38 9.56 3.96 2.01
N LEU A 39 10.83 3.56 1.95
CA LEU A 39 11.95 4.48 1.82
C LEU A 39 11.88 5.26 0.50
N LEU A 40 11.60 4.57 -0.60
CA LEU A 40 11.52 5.20 -1.91
C LEU A 40 10.36 6.21 -1.96
N CYS A 41 9.17 5.84 -1.48
CA CYS A 41 8.03 6.75 -1.37
C CYS A 41 8.33 7.91 -0.43
N GLY A 42 8.92 7.68 0.74
CA GLY A 42 9.24 8.73 1.71
C GLY A 42 10.30 9.73 1.23
N ILE A 43 11.23 9.30 0.37
CA ILE A 43 12.25 10.17 -0.23
C ILE A 43 11.72 10.89 -1.47
N SER A 44 10.98 10.19 -2.33
CA SER A 44 10.56 10.71 -3.65
C SER A 44 9.26 11.49 -3.62
N HIS A 45 8.33 11.17 -2.71
CA HIS A 45 7.01 11.77 -2.63
C HIS A 45 6.75 12.29 -1.22
N ARG A 46 6.37 13.56 -1.10
CA ARG A 46 5.69 14.03 0.10
C ARG A 46 4.20 13.83 -0.10
N ALA A 47 3.56 13.13 0.84
CA ALA A 47 2.11 13.18 0.93
C ALA A 47 1.69 14.64 1.09
N PRO A 48 0.60 15.09 0.45
CA PRO A 48 0.07 16.42 0.67
C PRO A 48 -0.25 16.58 2.16
N ASP A 49 -0.08 17.79 2.69
CA ASP A 49 -0.51 18.10 4.05
C ASP A 49 -2.00 17.74 4.22
N LEU A 50 -2.39 17.35 5.43
CA LEU A 50 -3.77 16.94 5.73
C LEU A 50 -4.79 18.01 5.32
N ASP A 51 -4.44 19.29 5.52
CA ASP A 51 -5.26 20.43 5.08
C ASP A 51 -5.43 20.45 3.55
N GLY A 52 -4.40 20.11 2.79
CA GLY A 52 -4.45 20.03 1.33
C GLY A 52 -5.29 18.85 0.83
N LEU A 53 -5.26 17.71 1.53
CA LEU A 53 -6.13 16.57 1.22
C LEU A 53 -7.60 16.90 1.50
N GLU A 54 -7.91 17.54 2.62
CA GLU A 54 -9.27 17.95 2.96
C GLU A 54 -9.82 18.95 1.94
N GLU A 55 -9.02 19.94 1.56
CA GLU A 55 -9.39 20.90 0.51
C GLU A 55 -9.67 20.21 -0.83
N LEU A 56 -8.89 19.19 -1.18
CA LEU A 56 -9.08 18.40 -2.40
C LEU A 56 -10.38 17.57 -2.36
N VAL A 57 -10.75 17.04 -1.19
CA VAL A 57 -12.03 16.37 -0.97
C VAL A 57 -13.19 17.36 -1.09
N TRP A 58 -13.07 18.53 -0.46
CA TRP A 58 -14.09 19.58 -0.53
C TRP A 58 -14.29 20.16 -1.93
N ALA A 59 -13.22 20.27 -2.71
CA ALA A 59 -13.26 20.67 -4.11
C ALA A 59 -14.03 19.69 -5.02
N SER A 60 -14.48 18.54 -4.52
CA SER A 60 -15.32 17.61 -5.28
C SER A 60 -16.79 18.03 -5.37
N SER A 61 -17.24 18.97 -4.52
CA SER A 61 -18.60 19.50 -4.48
C SER A 61 -18.59 21.04 -4.33
N LEU A 62 -19.67 21.69 -4.76
CA LEU A 62 -19.88 23.12 -4.50
C LEU A 62 -20.78 23.26 -3.27
N GLU A 63 -20.16 23.31 -2.09
CA GLU A 63 -20.87 23.47 -0.82
C GLU A 63 -20.64 24.86 -0.24
N LEU A 64 -21.60 25.33 0.57
CA LEU A 64 -21.54 26.65 1.21
C LEU A 64 -20.88 26.64 2.58
N GLY A 65 -20.57 25.46 3.13
CA GLY A 65 -19.97 25.32 4.44
C GLY A 65 -19.13 24.05 4.54
N TYR A 66 -17.84 24.23 4.81
CA TYR A 66 -16.90 23.16 5.13
C TYR A 66 -16.51 23.26 6.61
N THR A 67 -16.03 22.16 7.18
CA THR A 67 -15.87 22.00 8.64
C THR A 67 -14.98 23.06 9.29
N LYS A 68 -13.99 23.61 8.57
CA LYS A 68 -13.02 24.59 9.12
C LYS A 68 -12.58 25.73 8.18
N HIS A 69 -12.99 25.77 6.92
CA HIS A 69 -12.61 26.81 5.94
C HIS A 69 -13.84 27.44 5.25
N PRO A 70 -13.79 28.73 4.87
CA PRO A 70 -14.82 29.34 4.03
C PRO A 70 -14.87 28.64 2.65
N PRO A 71 -15.99 28.66 1.92
CA PRO A 71 -16.16 27.85 0.71
C PRO A 71 -15.40 28.37 -0.53
N ALA A 72 -14.90 29.60 -0.50
CA ALA A 72 -14.28 30.25 -1.65
C ALA A 72 -13.02 29.52 -2.21
N PRO A 73 -12.07 29.04 -1.38
CA PRO A 73 -10.93 28.25 -1.87
C PRO A 73 -11.38 26.95 -2.56
N SER A 74 -12.38 26.26 -2.00
CA SER A 74 -12.85 24.98 -2.53
C SER A 74 -13.62 25.15 -3.82
N TRP A 75 -14.37 26.24 -3.97
CA TRP A 75 -14.99 26.61 -5.24
C TRP A 75 -13.96 26.91 -6.32
N LEU A 76 -12.91 27.66 -5.99
CA LEU A 76 -11.84 27.94 -6.93
C LEU A 76 -11.19 26.63 -7.41
N MET A 77 -10.91 25.69 -6.50
CA MET A 77 -10.43 24.35 -6.85
C MET A 77 -11.41 23.51 -7.65
N TYR A 78 -12.69 23.57 -7.33
CA TYR A 78 -13.75 22.94 -8.12
C TYR A 78 -13.71 23.42 -9.57
N PHE A 79 -13.63 24.74 -9.81
CA PHE A 79 -13.57 25.25 -11.18
C PHE A 79 -12.25 24.91 -11.88
N LEU A 80 -11.11 25.02 -11.19
CA LEU A 80 -9.81 24.72 -11.79
C LEU A 80 -9.68 23.24 -12.17
N THR A 81 -10.14 22.31 -11.34
CA THR A 81 -10.15 20.88 -11.67
C THR A 81 -11.11 20.53 -12.79
N ARG A 82 -12.20 21.29 -12.99
CA ARG A 82 -13.11 21.12 -14.12
C ARG A 82 -12.51 21.62 -15.44
N ILE A 83 -11.66 22.65 -15.39
CA ILE A 83 -10.99 23.22 -16.57
C ILE A 83 -9.74 22.41 -16.96
N PHE A 84 -8.89 22.09 -15.99
CA PHE A 84 -7.59 21.44 -16.22
C PHE A 84 -7.63 19.91 -16.08
N GLY A 85 -8.77 19.36 -15.67
CA GLY A 85 -8.92 17.94 -15.35
C GLY A 85 -8.56 17.64 -13.89
N ARG A 86 -9.09 16.51 -13.40
CA ARG A 86 -8.75 16.01 -12.06
C ARG A 86 -7.36 15.36 -12.09
N PRO A 87 -6.51 15.58 -11.07
CA PRO A 87 -5.26 14.85 -10.99
C PRO A 87 -5.54 13.34 -10.92
N VAL A 88 -4.67 12.52 -11.52
CA VAL A 88 -4.89 11.06 -11.64
C VAL A 88 -5.04 10.33 -10.29
N TRP A 89 -4.56 10.95 -9.22
CA TRP A 89 -4.67 10.45 -7.85
C TRP A 89 -5.94 10.92 -7.11
N LEU A 90 -6.86 11.61 -7.78
CA LEU A 90 -8.16 12.08 -7.25
C LEU A 90 -9.36 11.66 -8.11
#